data_AF-A0A383W265-F1
#
_entry.id   AF-A0A383W265-F1
#
_cell.length_a   1.000
_cell.length_b   1.000
_cell.length_c   1.000
_cell.angle_alpha   90.00
_cell.angle_beta   90.00
_cell.angle_gamma   90.00
#
_symmetry.space_group_name_H-M   'P 1'
#
loop_
_entity.id
_entity.type
_entity.pdbx_description
1 polymer ?
#
loop_
_entity_poly.entity_id
_entity_poly.type
_entity_poly.pdbx_seq_one_letter_code
_entity_poly.pdbx_strand_id
1 'polypeptide(L)'
;MSFITPEVVAAADQLGGVLGQDVADSLQQHAADVADLQPDFQPHQLLPTASSLLRVLKKSPNIDEALASLQCDRSPGMMQLLSYFERYRAQMHKRLTTTVEEDATARDNFAALAERRERAAGEKLTLEHKLRLQRLEMAKALGTLQAVHDAAAAELAELRRSAAAGQAATQGGAASVKAADEAAYAAEHAELAKQLEAMHLELSTLRADNREAAAAARKARKRVQQDCEAAIGEFDAEMGARHKEYKQALTAYNELQEQIKKHTAEADALRAERLAHEETLRAAAEAKRKAELQQLRLEAAAYAIQNAWKVWRKKKAAEAKKAAGKGKGGKAAAGKAAAKGKK
;
A
#
# COMPACT_ATOMS: atom_id res chain seq x y z
N MET A 1 18.34 130.55 39.30
CA MET A 1 18.99 131.86 39.45
C MET A 1 20.38 131.64 40.03
N SER A 2 21.34 131.25 39.20
CA SER A 2 22.77 131.12 39.54
C SER A 2 23.50 130.77 38.24
N PHE A 3 23.68 131.75 37.36
CA PHE A 3 24.30 131.52 36.04
C PHE A 3 25.35 132.56 35.67
N ILE A 4 25.88 133.25 36.67
CA ILE A 4 27.12 134.02 36.57
C ILE A 4 27.96 133.52 37.74
N THR A 5 28.77 132.48 37.49
CA THR A 5 29.73 132.05 38.50
C THR A 5 30.80 133.13 38.62
N PRO A 6 31.40 133.34 39.81
CA PRO A 6 32.48 134.32 39.98
C PRO A 6 33.64 134.07 39.01
N GLU A 7 33.80 132.84 38.52
CA GLU A 7 34.75 132.44 37.50
C GLU A 7 34.46 133.01 36.10
N VAL A 8 33.19 133.10 35.70
CA VAL A 8 32.79 133.71 34.41
C VAL A 8 32.98 135.23 34.46
N VAL A 9 32.82 135.83 35.64
CA VAL A 9 33.11 137.26 35.88
C VAL A 9 34.61 137.55 35.87
N ALA A 10 35.41 136.69 36.53
CA ALA A 10 36.86 136.83 36.54
C ALA A 10 37.49 136.63 35.15
N ALA A 11 36.81 135.93 34.24
CA ALA A 11 37.22 135.73 32.86
C ALA A 11 36.58 136.70 31.86
N ALA A 12 35.86 137.75 32.32
CA ALA A 12 35.20 138.71 31.43
C ALA A 12 36.19 139.41 30.47
N ASP A 13 37.42 139.69 30.92
CA ASP A 13 38.50 140.23 30.07
C ASP A 13 38.91 139.28 28.93
N GLN A 14 38.81 137.96 29.16
CA GLN A 14 39.14 136.94 28.18
C GLN A 14 38.00 136.69 27.19
N LEU A 15 36.75 136.98 27.61
CA LEU A 15 35.56 136.88 26.77
C LEU A 15 35.38 138.06 25.82
N GLY A 16 36.07 139.20 26.02
CA GLY A 16 36.03 140.36 25.11
C GLY A 16 36.46 140.01 23.68
N GLY A 17 37.41 139.09 23.52
CA GLY A 17 37.85 138.61 22.21
C GLY A 17 36.84 137.69 21.48
N VAL A 18 35.88 137.10 22.19
CA VAL A 18 34.94 136.10 21.64
C VAL A 18 33.51 136.65 21.54
N LEU A 19 33.07 137.40 22.54
CA LEU A 19 31.70 137.94 22.63
C LEU A 19 31.62 139.41 22.18
N GLY A 20 32.76 140.07 21.94
CA GLY A 20 32.84 141.48 21.58
C GLY A 20 32.99 142.38 22.80
N GLN A 21 33.74 143.48 22.63
CA GLN A 21 34.09 144.40 23.72
C GLN A 21 32.85 144.97 24.43
N ASP A 22 31.82 145.34 23.67
CA ASP A 22 30.57 145.89 24.22
C ASP A 22 29.84 144.93 25.17
N VAL A 23 29.93 143.62 24.91
CA VAL A 23 29.32 142.57 25.75
C VAL A 23 30.19 142.32 26.97
N ALA A 24 31.51 142.32 26.83
CA ALA A 24 32.44 142.20 27.95
C ALA A 24 32.33 143.39 28.91
N ASP A 25 32.25 144.61 28.39
CA ASP A 25 32.04 145.83 29.18
C ASP A 25 30.68 145.79 29.89
N SER A 26 29.62 145.33 29.20
CA SER A 26 28.29 145.14 29.81
C SER A 26 28.29 144.04 30.88
N LEU A 27 29.08 142.97 30.70
CA LEU A 27 29.26 141.90 31.68
C LEU A 27 30.05 142.39 32.91
N GLN A 28 31.10 143.18 32.70
CA GLN A 28 31.87 143.81 33.79
C GLN A 28 31.02 144.81 34.56
N GLN A 29 30.21 145.61 33.87
CA GLN A 29 29.28 146.53 34.52
C GLN A 29 28.20 145.78 35.28
N HIS A 30 27.62 144.72 34.69
CA HIS A 30 26.69 143.86 35.41
C HIS A 30 27.35 143.19 36.63
N ALA A 31 28.62 142.81 36.53
CA ALA A 31 29.37 142.22 37.63
C ALA A 31 29.70 143.22 38.75
N ALA A 32 30.07 144.45 38.41
CA ALA A 32 30.24 145.53 39.38
C ALA A 32 28.91 145.83 40.08
N ASP A 33 27.82 145.95 39.30
CA ASP A 33 26.47 146.14 39.82
C ASP A 33 25.99 144.93 40.64
N VAL A 34 26.54 143.73 40.45
CA VAL A 34 26.25 142.53 41.25
C VAL A 34 27.10 142.49 42.52
N ALA A 35 28.35 142.94 42.47
CA ALA A 35 29.29 142.94 43.58
C ALA A 35 28.99 144.05 44.62
N ASP A 36 28.44 145.19 44.18
CA ASP A 36 28.02 146.29 45.06
C ASP A 36 26.71 145.98 45.82
N LEU A 37 26.06 144.84 45.54
CA LEU A 37 24.82 144.46 46.22
C LEU A 37 25.12 143.80 47.57
N GLN A 38 24.60 144.40 48.63
CA GLN A 38 24.59 143.83 49.98
C GLN A 38 23.89 142.45 50.00
N PRO A 39 24.23 141.55 50.95
CA PRO A 39 23.73 140.17 50.99
C PRO A 39 22.20 140.01 51.06
N ASP A 40 21.46 141.07 51.41
CA ASP A 40 19.99 141.10 51.45
C ASP A 40 19.35 141.69 50.18
N PHE A 41 19.82 141.23 49.03
CA PHE A 41 19.40 141.74 47.74
C PHE A 41 18.02 141.21 47.27
N GLN A 42 17.19 142.08 46.67
CA GLN A 42 15.92 141.65 46.06
C GLN A 42 16.03 141.43 44.54
N PRO A 43 15.50 140.31 43.99
CA PRO A 43 15.77 139.86 42.61
C PRO A 43 15.35 140.85 41.51
N HIS A 44 14.40 141.75 41.80
CA HIS A 44 13.95 142.75 40.83
C HIS A 44 14.99 143.85 40.55
N GLN A 45 15.94 144.08 41.47
CA GLN A 45 17.00 145.07 41.28
C GLN A 45 18.07 144.57 40.26
N LEU A 46 18.09 143.26 39.92
CA LEU A 46 18.98 142.65 38.91
C LEU A 46 18.33 142.63 37.54
N LEU A 47 17.01 142.82 37.47
CA LEU A 47 16.27 142.78 36.20
C LEU A 47 16.68 143.91 35.24
N PRO A 48 16.93 145.16 35.66
CA PRO A 48 17.37 146.21 34.75
C PRO A 48 18.72 145.87 34.12
N THR A 49 19.66 145.37 34.92
CA THR A 49 21.02 145.05 34.50
C THR A 49 21.06 143.78 33.65
N ALA A 50 20.34 142.71 34.06
CA ALA A 50 20.19 141.49 33.27
C ALA A 50 19.40 141.73 31.97
N SER A 51 18.39 142.59 31.97
CA SER A 51 17.63 142.92 30.76
C SER A 51 18.40 143.83 29.80
N SER A 52 19.26 144.71 30.33
CA SER A 52 20.23 145.47 29.54
C SER A 52 21.22 144.52 28.87
N LEU A 53 21.80 143.60 29.65
CA LEU A 53 22.70 142.55 29.15
C LEU A 53 22.03 141.70 28.07
N LEU A 54 20.81 141.19 28.30
CA LEU A 54 20.05 140.43 27.32
C LEU A 54 19.72 141.24 26.05
N ARG A 55 19.56 142.56 26.17
CA ARG A 55 19.38 143.44 25.00
C ARG A 55 20.66 143.59 24.20
N VAL A 56 21.81 143.71 24.86
CA VAL A 56 23.13 143.74 24.21
C VAL A 56 23.44 142.38 23.57
N LEU A 57 23.15 141.28 24.26
CA LEU A 57 23.29 139.92 23.74
C LEU A 57 22.40 139.67 22.50
N LYS A 58 21.17 140.19 22.48
CA LYS A 58 20.29 140.08 21.30
C LYS A 58 20.70 140.95 20.12
N LYS A 59 21.41 142.06 20.36
CA LYS A 59 21.81 142.99 19.30
C LYS A 59 23.04 142.52 18.54
N SER A 60 23.84 141.63 19.12
CA SER A 60 25.07 141.17 18.47
C SER A 60 24.78 139.85 17.73
N PRO A 61 24.86 139.82 16.40
CA PRO A 61 24.36 138.70 15.59
C PRO A 61 25.15 137.39 15.75
N ASN A 62 26.38 137.44 16.28
CA ASN A 62 27.27 136.28 16.36
C ASN A 62 27.26 135.59 17.74
N ILE A 63 26.38 136.03 18.65
CA ILE A 63 26.37 135.55 20.03
C ILE A 63 25.78 134.15 20.15
N ASP A 64 24.77 133.79 19.36
CA ASP A 64 24.16 132.46 19.42
C ASP A 64 25.16 131.37 18.99
N GLU A 65 25.99 131.65 17.98
CA GLU A 65 27.07 130.76 17.54
C GLU A 65 28.21 130.70 18.57
N ALA A 66 28.59 131.84 19.15
CA ALA A 66 29.61 131.90 20.20
C ALA A 66 29.17 131.17 21.48
N LEU A 67 27.91 131.32 21.92
CA LEU A 67 27.33 130.60 23.06
C LEU A 67 27.13 129.11 22.76
N ALA A 68 26.81 128.74 21.51
CA ALA A 68 26.75 127.34 21.10
C ALA A 68 28.12 126.66 21.09
N SER A 69 29.20 127.42 20.82
CA SER A 69 30.58 126.94 20.91
C SER A 69 31.05 126.77 22.36
N LEU A 70 30.48 127.53 23.29
CA LEU A 70 30.62 127.35 24.74
C LEU A 70 29.71 126.20 25.19
N GLN A 71 30.02 124.98 24.75
CA GLN A 71 29.34 123.76 25.18
C GLN A 71 29.55 123.56 26.69
N CYS A 72 28.64 124.09 27.50
CA CYS A 72 28.56 123.71 28.91
C CYS A 72 28.15 122.23 28.99
N ASP A 73 29.03 121.39 29.56
CA ASP A 73 28.73 120.00 29.90
C ASP A 73 27.44 119.93 30.74
N ARG A 74 26.34 119.50 30.11
CA ARG A 74 25.02 119.41 30.76
C ARG A 74 25.02 118.21 31.69
N SER A 75 24.68 118.40 32.96
CA SER A 75 24.64 117.30 33.93
C SER A 75 23.58 116.22 33.55
N PRO A 76 23.80 114.94 33.89
CA PRO A 76 22.84 113.86 33.60
C PRO A 76 21.46 114.08 34.24
N GLY A 77 21.38 114.80 35.35
CA GLY A 77 20.10 115.21 35.95
C GLY A 77 19.31 116.17 35.06
N MET A 78 20.01 117.08 34.37
CA MET A 78 19.40 118.00 33.40
C MET A 78 18.87 117.23 32.18
N MET A 79 19.59 116.20 31.72
CA MET A 79 19.16 115.37 30.58
C MET A 79 17.91 114.53 30.90
N GLN A 80 17.83 113.94 32.10
CA GLN A 80 16.59 113.28 32.55
C GLN A 80 15.42 114.25 32.65
N LEU A 81 15.66 115.45 33.22
CA LEU A 81 14.64 116.50 33.32
C LEU A 81 14.14 116.93 31.94
N LEU A 82 15.05 117.13 30.98
CA LEU A 82 14.70 117.41 29.58
C LEU A 82 13.87 116.28 28.98
N SER A 83 14.20 115.01 29.21
CA SER A 83 13.40 113.87 28.73
C SER A 83 12.00 113.82 29.35
N TYR A 84 11.86 114.18 30.64
CA TYR A 84 10.55 114.32 31.27
C TYR A 84 9.77 115.49 30.70
N PHE A 85 10.41 116.62 30.44
CA PHE A 85 9.77 117.76 29.78
C PHE A 85 9.38 117.46 28.34
N GLU A 86 10.17 116.69 27.59
CA GLU A 86 9.81 116.23 26.25
C GLU A 86 8.60 115.29 26.30
N ARG A 87 8.56 114.33 27.24
CA ARG A 87 7.41 113.45 27.44
C ARG A 87 6.18 114.21 27.88
N TYR A 88 6.33 115.15 28.82
CA TYR A 88 5.24 116.01 29.29
C TYR A 88 4.74 116.91 28.17
N ARG A 89 5.64 117.52 27.40
CA ARG A 89 5.32 118.32 26.21
C ARG A 89 4.59 117.47 25.16
N ALA A 90 5.04 116.24 24.90
CA ALA A 90 4.35 115.33 23.98
C ALA A 90 2.97 114.93 24.50
N GLN A 91 2.82 114.69 25.81
CA GLN A 91 1.54 114.38 26.44
C GLN A 91 0.58 115.57 26.42
N MET A 92 1.08 116.78 26.70
CA MET A 92 0.31 118.02 26.65
C MET A 92 -0.06 118.37 25.21
N HIS A 93 0.89 118.25 24.28
CA HIS A 93 0.62 118.44 22.86
C HIS A 93 -0.47 117.48 22.41
N LYS A 94 -0.32 116.18 22.68
CA LYS A 94 -1.35 115.18 22.40
C LYS A 94 -2.70 115.59 23.00
N ARG A 95 -2.77 115.89 24.30
CA ARG A 95 -4.04 116.28 24.97
C ARG A 95 -4.67 117.56 24.43
N LEU A 96 -3.87 118.49 23.92
CA LEU A 96 -4.34 119.75 23.37
C LEU A 96 -4.69 119.61 21.88
N THR A 97 -4.10 118.66 21.16
CA THR A 97 -4.35 118.43 19.73
C THR A 97 -5.31 117.28 19.44
N THR A 98 -5.56 116.38 20.39
CA THR A 98 -6.57 115.34 20.25
C THR A 98 -7.93 115.88 20.65
N THR A 99 -8.91 115.70 19.78
CA THR A 99 -10.30 115.99 20.08
C THR A 99 -10.87 114.93 21.04
N VAL A 100 -11.96 115.27 21.73
CA VAL A 100 -12.66 114.34 22.63
C VAL A 100 -13.15 113.10 21.87
N GLU A 101 -13.56 113.27 20.61
CA GLU A 101 -14.01 112.18 19.73
C GLU A 101 -12.86 111.23 19.33
N GLU A 102 -11.68 111.77 19.03
CA GLU A 102 -10.49 110.95 18.75
C GLU A 102 -10.04 110.15 19.98
N ASP A 103 -10.11 110.75 21.18
CA ASP A 103 -9.80 110.05 22.42
C ASP A 103 -10.86 108.97 22.76
N ALA A 104 -12.14 109.23 22.48
CA ALA A 104 -13.21 108.26 22.66
C ALA A 104 -13.04 107.07 21.71
N THR A 105 -12.86 107.32 20.40
CA THR A 105 -12.61 106.27 19.41
C THR A 105 -11.33 105.48 19.70
N ALA A 106 -10.27 106.11 20.20
CA ALA A 106 -9.08 105.40 20.64
C ALA A 106 -9.39 104.42 21.78
N ARG A 107 -10.15 104.84 22.80
CA ARG A 107 -10.56 103.96 23.91
C ARG A 107 -11.42 102.81 23.44
N ASP A 108 -12.40 103.06 22.57
CA ASP A 108 -13.27 102.03 22.01
C ASP A 108 -12.46 101.02 21.19
N ASN A 109 -11.50 101.49 20.38
CA ASN A 109 -10.59 100.64 19.64
C ASN A 109 -9.70 99.79 20.58
N PHE A 110 -9.18 100.38 21.66
CA PHE A 110 -8.42 99.64 22.67
C PHE A 110 -9.27 98.58 23.36
N ALA A 111 -10.52 98.89 23.72
CA ALA A 111 -11.46 97.95 24.31
C ALA A 111 -11.78 96.81 23.34
N ALA A 112 -12.07 97.11 22.06
CA ALA A 112 -12.32 96.12 21.03
C ALA A 112 -11.11 95.21 20.78
N LEU A 113 -9.88 95.77 20.79
CA LEU A 113 -8.65 94.99 20.68
C LEU A 113 -8.40 94.13 21.91
N ALA A 114 -8.69 94.63 23.11
CA ALA A 114 -8.58 93.87 24.34
C ALA A 114 -9.54 92.68 24.33
N GLU A 115 -10.81 92.90 23.95
CA GLU A 115 -11.81 91.84 23.82
C GLU A 115 -11.42 90.82 22.75
N ARG A 116 -10.93 91.25 21.58
CA ARG A 116 -10.41 90.33 20.55
C ARG A 116 -9.22 89.51 21.05
N ARG A 117 -8.31 90.12 21.80
CA ARG A 117 -7.16 89.41 22.40
C ARG A 117 -7.62 88.41 23.45
N GLU A 118 -8.60 88.77 24.28
CA GLU A 118 -9.17 87.87 25.28
C GLU A 118 -9.86 86.67 24.62
N ARG A 119 -10.69 86.90 23.59
CA ARG A 119 -11.30 85.82 22.80
C ARG A 119 -10.25 84.92 22.16
N ALA A 120 -9.24 85.50 21.50
CA ALA A 120 -8.15 84.72 20.89
C ALA A 120 -7.32 83.94 21.93
N ALA A 121 -7.10 84.51 23.12
CA ALA A 121 -6.44 83.82 24.23
C ALA A 121 -7.29 82.65 24.76
N GLY A 122 -8.61 82.86 24.90
CA GLY A 122 -9.56 81.81 25.25
C GLY A 122 -9.57 80.67 24.22
N GLU A 123 -9.70 81.01 22.93
CA GLU A 123 -9.65 80.04 21.83
C GLU A 123 -8.34 79.26 21.83
N LYS A 124 -7.20 79.93 21.97
CA LYS A 124 -5.88 79.29 22.08
C LYS A 124 -5.85 78.27 23.23
N LEU A 125 -6.31 78.65 24.43
CA LEU A 125 -6.37 77.74 25.57
C LEU A 125 -7.29 76.54 25.31
N THR A 126 -8.45 76.74 24.67
CA THR A 126 -9.34 75.63 24.32
C THR A 126 -8.72 74.68 23.29
N LEU A 127 -7.99 75.20 22.30
CA LEU A 127 -7.31 74.40 21.28
C LEU A 127 -6.12 73.64 21.87
N GLU A 128 -5.34 74.26 22.76
CA GLU A 128 -4.26 73.60 23.49
C GLU A 128 -4.81 72.45 24.36
N HIS A 129 -5.94 72.67 25.03
CA HIS A 129 -6.61 71.61 25.80
C HIS A 129 -7.09 70.47 24.91
N LYS A 130 -7.76 70.77 23.78
CA LYS A 130 -8.19 69.76 22.80
C LYS A 130 -7.02 68.97 22.23
N LEU A 131 -5.93 69.65 21.87
CA LEU A 131 -4.70 69.00 21.37
C LEU A 131 -4.10 68.06 22.42
N ARG A 132 -4.09 68.47 23.69
CA ARG A 132 -3.60 67.63 24.79
C ARG A 132 -4.48 66.39 24.99
N LEU A 133 -5.80 66.55 24.97
CA LEU A 133 -6.74 65.43 25.05
C LEU A 133 -6.56 64.46 23.89
N GLN A 134 -6.50 64.96 22.64
CA GLN A 134 -6.28 64.13 21.46
C GLN A 134 -4.95 63.38 21.52
N ARG A 135 -3.86 64.01 21.98
CA ARG A 135 -2.57 63.33 22.17
C ARG A 135 -2.65 62.20 23.20
N LEU A 136 -3.39 62.41 24.30
CA LEU A 136 -3.59 61.38 25.31
C LEU A 136 -4.45 60.22 24.78
N GLU A 137 -5.52 60.51 24.05
CA GLU A 137 -6.38 59.50 23.41
C GLU A 137 -5.60 58.68 22.38
N MET A 138 -4.81 59.35 21.52
CA MET A 138 -3.95 58.68 20.54
C MET A 138 -2.89 57.81 21.22
N ALA A 139 -2.25 58.29 22.29
CA ALA A 139 -1.29 57.50 23.05
C ALA A 139 -1.95 56.25 23.68
N LYS A 140 -3.17 56.37 24.21
CA LYS A 140 -3.94 55.23 24.72
C LYS A 140 -4.30 54.24 23.62
N ALA A 141 -4.79 54.72 22.47
CA ALA A 141 -5.15 53.88 21.33
C ALA A 141 -3.92 53.13 20.78
N LEU A 142 -2.79 53.82 20.64
CA LEU A 142 -1.51 53.20 20.26
C LEU A 142 -1.07 52.16 21.28
N GLY A 143 -1.21 52.43 22.59
CA GLY A 143 -0.93 51.45 23.63
C GLY A 143 -1.80 50.20 23.54
N THR A 144 -3.10 50.36 23.28
CA THR A 144 -4.00 49.20 23.08
C THR A 144 -3.68 48.42 21.82
N LEU A 145 -3.36 49.10 20.72
CA LEU A 145 -2.98 48.46 19.45
C LEU A 145 -1.66 47.69 19.61
N GLN A 146 -0.69 48.26 20.31
CA GLN A 146 0.58 47.61 20.58
C GLN A 146 0.38 46.35 21.43
N ALA A 147 -0.45 46.40 22.48
CA ALA A 147 -0.74 45.22 23.30
C ALA A 147 -1.43 44.11 22.50
N VAL A 148 -2.38 44.44 21.62
CA VAL A 148 -3.02 43.46 20.73
C VAL A 148 -2.03 42.88 19.72
N HIS A 149 -1.16 43.71 19.16
CA HIS A 149 -0.10 43.26 18.25
C HIS A 149 0.83 42.27 18.93
N ASP A 150 1.29 42.57 20.14
CA ASP A 150 2.23 41.73 20.88
C ASP A 150 1.56 40.40 21.32
N ALA A 151 0.29 40.44 21.71
CA ALA A 151 -0.50 39.24 21.99
C ALA A 151 -0.67 38.36 20.73
N ALA A 152 -1.08 38.94 19.60
CA ALA A 152 -1.24 38.21 18.35
C ALA A 152 0.10 37.63 17.84
N ALA A 153 1.20 38.36 18.01
CA ALA A 153 2.53 37.88 17.68
C ALA A 153 2.94 36.68 18.54
N ALA A 154 2.62 36.70 19.84
CA ALA A 154 2.87 35.58 20.75
C ALA A 154 2.03 34.35 20.38
N GLU A 155 0.74 34.52 20.11
CA GLU A 155 -0.15 33.44 19.67
C GLU A 155 0.33 32.81 18.35
N LEU A 156 0.73 33.63 17.37
CA LEU A 156 1.30 33.14 16.11
C LEU A 156 2.59 32.34 16.32
N ALA A 157 3.45 32.77 17.24
CA ALA A 157 4.68 32.05 17.56
C ALA A 157 4.39 30.69 18.23
N GLU A 158 3.39 30.64 19.13
CA GLU A 158 2.94 29.40 19.77
C GLU A 158 2.30 28.45 18.75
N LEU A 159 1.39 28.94 17.90
CA LEU A 159 0.78 28.16 16.83
C LEU A 159 1.81 27.57 15.88
N ARG A 160 2.82 28.35 15.49
CA ARG A 160 3.93 27.85 14.64
C ARG A 160 4.72 26.75 15.34
N ARG A 161 5.03 26.91 16.63
CA ARG A 161 5.75 25.90 17.41
C ARG A 161 4.94 24.62 17.54
N SER A 162 3.66 24.74 17.88
CA SER A 162 2.73 23.61 17.99
C SER A 162 2.55 22.89 16.66
N ALA A 163 2.36 23.64 15.56
CA ALA A 163 2.25 23.08 14.22
C ALA A 163 3.54 22.34 13.79
N ALA A 164 4.71 22.93 14.05
CA ALA A 164 6.00 22.29 13.75
C ALA A 164 6.21 21.00 14.56
N ALA A 165 5.86 21.01 15.85
CA ALA A 165 5.91 19.82 16.70
C ALA A 165 4.93 18.74 16.23
N GLY A 166 3.70 19.11 15.88
CA GLY A 166 2.71 18.19 15.30
C GLY A 166 3.15 17.60 13.97
N GLN A 167 3.76 18.40 13.10
CA GLN A 167 4.32 17.93 11.84
C GLN A 167 5.48 16.96 12.06
N ALA A 168 6.41 17.27 12.98
CA ALA A 168 7.52 16.38 13.30
C ALA A 168 7.02 15.04 13.90
N ALA A 169 6.04 15.09 14.81
CA ALA A 169 5.46 13.90 15.42
C ALA A 169 4.71 13.02 14.39
N THR A 170 3.91 13.62 13.51
CA THR A 170 3.19 12.90 12.46
C THR A 170 4.13 12.30 11.42
N GLN A 171 5.16 13.04 10.99
CA GLN A 171 6.18 12.51 10.08
C GLN A 171 7.01 11.39 10.72
N GLY A 172 7.41 11.55 11.98
CA GLY A 172 8.13 10.52 12.73
C GLY A 172 7.28 9.25 12.93
N GLY A 173 6.01 9.41 13.30
CA GLY A 173 5.06 8.30 13.42
C GLY A 173 4.83 7.59 12.09
N ALA A 174 4.60 8.34 11.01
CA ALA A 174 4.44 7.77 9.67
C ALA A 174 5.68 7.03 9.19
N ALA A 175 6.89 7.56 9.44
CA ALA A 175 8.14 6.89 9.09
C ALA A 175 8.36 5.60 9.91
N SER A 176 8.05 5.63 11.20
CA SER A 176 8.14 4.45 12.07
C SER A 176 7.18 3.35 11.65
N VAL A 177 5.93 3.70 11.31
CA VAL A 177 4.93 2.73 10.83
C VAL A 177 5.37 2.14 9.50
N LYS A 178 5.79 2.97 8.54
CA LYS A 178 6.33 2.48 7.25
C LYS A 178 7.49 1.51 7.43
N ALA A 179 8.45 1.83 8.30
CA ALA A 179 9.59 0.95 8.56
C ALA A 179 9.17 -0.37 9.21
N ALA A 180 8.18 -0.35 10.11
CA ALA A 180 7.63 -1.55 10.72
C ALA A 180 6.89 -2.42 9.67
N ASP A 181 6.09 -1.80 8.81
CA ASP A 181 5.37 -2.48 7.74
C ASP A 181 6.34 -3.10 6.73
N GLU A 182 7.36 -2.35 6.28
CA GLU A 182 8.41 -2.85 5.38
C GLU A 182 9.14 -4.06 5.97
N ALA A 183 9.45 -4.03 7.27
CA ALA A 183 10.07 -5.15 7.97
C ALA A 183 9.12 -6.36 8.08
N ALA A 184 7.84 -6.14 8.36
CA ALA A 184 6.83 -7.20 8.41
C ALA A 184 6.65 -7.86 7.04
N TYR A 185 6.49 -7.07 5.98
CA TYR A 185 6.38 -7.58 4.61
C TYR A 185 7.64 -8.34 4.16
N ALA A 186 8.83 -7.85 4.52
CA ALA A 186 10.07 -8.55 4.21
C ALA A 186 10.15 -9.92 4.93
N ALA A 187 9.69 -9.99 6.17
CA ALA A 187 9.64 -11.24 6.93
C ALA A 187 8.64 -12.24 6.33
N GLU A 188 7.42 -11.79 6.02
CA GLU A 188 6.40 -12.61 5.36
C GLU A 188 6.86 -13.12 3.99
N HIS A 189 7.48 -12.24 3.19
CA HIS A 189 8.03 -12.62 1.89
C HIS A 189 9.15 -13.66 2.03
N ALA A 190 10.03 -13.51 3.01
CA ALA A 190 11.09 -14.48 3.28
C ALA A 190 10.52 -15.84 3.74
N GLU A 191 9.45 -15.86 4.52
CA GLU A 191 8.76 -17.08 4.93
C GLU A 191 8.09 -17.78 3.75
N LEU A 192 7.33 -17.04 2.94
CA LEU A 192 6.69 -17.57 1.74
C LEU A 192 7.71 -18.10 0.73
N ALA A 193 8.84 -17.41 0.55
CA ALA A 193 9.92 -17.88 -0.31
C ALA A 193 10.48 -19.24 0.17
N LYS A 194 10.71 -19.39 1.48
CA LYS A 194 11.16 -20.67 2.07
C LYS A 194 10.13 -21.79 1.88
N GLN A 195 8.85 -21.49 2.07
CA GLN A 195 7.77 -22.47 1.84
C GLN A 195 7.71 -22.89 0.36
N LEU A 196 7.86 -21.93 -0.55
CA LEU A 196 7.87 -22.18 -1.99
C LEU A 196 9.06 -23.07 -2.39
N GLU A 197 10.26 -22.79 -1.89
CA GLU A 197 11.44 -23.64 -2.10
C GLU A 197 11.27 -25.05 -1.53
N ALA A 198 10.69 -25.18 -0.32
CA ALA A 198 10.40 -26.49 0.29
C ALA A 198 9.41 -27.29 -0.57
N MET A 199 8.32 -26.66 -1.04
CA MET A 199 7.34 -27.30 -1.92
C MET A 199 7.94 -27.70 -3.27
N HIS A 200 8.87 -26.90 -3.82
CA HIS A 200 9.60 -27.28 -5.03
C HIS A 200 10.49 -28.51 -4.81
N LEU A 201 11.17 -28.59 -3.67
CA LEU A 201 11.97 -29.75 -3.31
C LEU A 201 11.09 -31.00 -3.17
N GLU A 202 9.97 -30.90 -2.44
CA GLU A 202 8.99 -31.99 -2.27
C GLU A 202 8.40 -32.47 -3.60
N LEU A 203 8.06 -31.54 -4.51
CA LEU A 203 7.59 -31.92 -5.85
C LEU A 203 8.69 -32.61 -6.67
N SER A 204 9.95 -32.19 -6.51
CA SER A 204 11.08 -32.83 -7.19
C SER A 204 11.31 -34.25 -6.67
N THR A 205 11.30 -34.45 -5.35
CA THR A 205 11.45 -35.78 -4.74
C THR A 205 10.31 -36.71 -5.13
N LEU A 206 9.05 -36.26 -5.02
CA LEU A 206 7.88 -37.05 -5.45
C LEU A 206 7.93 -37.43 -6.93
N ARG A 207 8.46 -36.56 -7.80
CA ARG A 207 8.64 -36.88 -9.22
C ARG A 207 9.74 -37.92 -9.43
N ALA A 208 10.83 -37.88 -8.67
CA ALA A 208 11.87 -38.89 -8.72
C ALA A 208 11.34 -40.25 -8.22
N ASP A 209 10.70 -40.27 -7.05
CA ASP A 209 10.11 -41.48 -6.46
C ASP A 209 9.08 -42.13 -7.39
N ASN A 210 8.20 -41.33 -8.00
CA ASN A 210 7.23 -41.85 -8.98
C ASN A 210 7.91 -42.43 -10.23
N ARG A 211 9.00 -41.82 -10.72
CA ARG A 211 9.75 -42.37 -11.86
C ARG A 211 10.39 -43.71 -11.51
N GLU A 212 10.98 -43.83 -10.32
CA GLU A 212 11.57 -45.07 -9.83
C GLU A 212 10.51 -46.16 -9.60
N ALA A 213 9.40 -45.83 -8.94
CA ALA A 213 8.28 -46.74 -8.72
C ALA A 213 7.68 -47.22 -10.06
N ALA A 214 7.49 -46.33 -11.03
CA ALA A 214 7.00 -46.69 -12.35
C ALA A 214 7.99 -47.60 -13.11
N ALA A 215 9.30 -47.34 -13.01
CA ALA A 215 10.33 -48.19 -13.60
C ALA A 215 10.35 -49.59 -12.94
N ALA A 216 10.25 -49.65 -11.61
CA ALA A 216 10.15 -50.91 -10.88
C ALA A 216 8.90 -51.72 -11.26
N ALA A 217 7.74 -51.06 -11.34
CA ALA A 217 6.49 -51.68 -11.77
C ALA A 217 6.57 -52.22 -13.22
N ARG A 218 7.17 -51.46 -14.15
CA ARG A 218 7.42 -51.93 -15.52
C ARG A 218 8.31 -53.16 -15.55
N LYS A 219 9.38 -53.19 -14.75
CA LYS A 219 10.29 -54.34 -14.64
C LYS A 219 9.58 -55.56 -14.04
N ALA A 220 8.78 -55.37 -12.99
CA ALA A 220 7.98 -56.44 -12.38
C ALA A 220 6.96 -57.01 -13.38
N ARG A 221 6.24 -56.13 -14.09
CA ARG A 221 5.31 -56.54 -15.16
C ARG A 221 6.01 -57.35 -16.24
N LYS A 222 7.19 -56.91 -16.70
CA LYS A 222 7.97 -57.65 -17.72
C LYS A 222 8.39 -59.03 -17.22
N ARG A 223 8.81 -59.17 -15.96
CA ARG A 223 9.16 -60.46 -15.35
C ARG A 223 7.96 -61.41 -15.32
N VAL A 224 6.84 -60.94 -14.77
CA VAL A 224 5.60 -61.76 -14.71
C VAL A 224 5.16 -62.16 -16.12
N GLN A 225 5.24 -61.26 -17.10
CA GLN A 225 4.94 -61.61 -18.49
C GLN A 225 5.87 -62.69 -19.04
N GLN A 226 7.17 -62.60 -18.79
CA GLN A 226 8.15 -63.62 -19.19
C GLN A 226 7.88 -64.96 -18.49
N ASP A 227 7.55 -64.95 -17.21
CA ASP A 227 7.20 -66.16 -16.45
C ASP A 227 5.92 -66.81 -17.00
N CYS A 228 4.91 -66.02 -17.36
CA CYS A 228 3.71 -66.52 -18.03
C CYS A 228 4.01 -67.10 -19.42
N GLU A 229 4.84 -66.42 -20.23
CA GLU A 229 5.26 -66.90 -21.55
C GLU A 229 6.04 -68.22 -21.42
N ALA A 230 6.92 -68.34 -20.42
CA ALA A 230 7.64 -69.58 -20.12
C ALA A 230 6.68 -70.71 -19.71
N ALA A 231 5.75 -70.45 -18.79
CA ALA A 231 4.77 -71.45 -18.33
C ALA A 231 3.83 -71.91 -19.46
N ILE A 232 3.41 -71.01 -20.35
CA ILE A 232 2.65 -71.36 -21.56
C ILE A 232 3.50 -72.25 -22.48
N GLY A 233 4.77 -71.89 -22.70
CA GLY A 233 5.68 -72.69 -23.52
C GLY A 233 5.91 -74.10 -22.98
N GLU A 234 6.07 -74.24 -21.65
CA GLU A 234 6.17 -75.54 -20.98
C GLU A 234 4.90 -76.37 -21.15
N PHE A 235 3.73 -75.77 -20.91
CA PHE A 235 2.43 -76.43 -21.08
C PHE A 235 2.21 -76.89 -22.52
N ASP A 236 2.48 -76.04 -23.51
CA ASP A 236 2.34 -76.37 -24.93
C ASP A 236 3.29 -77.51 -25.34
N ALA A 237 4.53 -77.52 -24.82
CA ALA A 237 5.47 -78.60 -25.05
C ALA A 237 5.00 -79.93 -24.44
N GLU A 238 4.52 -79.91 -23.19
CA GLU A 238 3.97 -81.09 -22.51
C GLU A 238 2.72 -81.64 -23.21
N MET A 239 1.77 -80.76 -23.56
CA MET A 239 0.57 -81.15 -24.29
C MET A 239 0.91 -81.70 -25.68
N GLY A 240 1.89 -81.09 -26.36
CA GLY A 240 2.43 -81.60 -27.61
C GLY A 240 3.04 -82.99 -27.48
N ALA A 241 3.79 -83.25 -26.40
CA ALA A 241 4.36 -84.57 -26.10
C ALA A 241 3.26 -85.60 -25.80
N ARG A 242 2.31 -85.29 -24.91
CA ARG A 242 1.17 -86.16 -24.59
C ARG A 242 0.32 -86.49 -25.80
N HIS A 243 0.10 -85.53 -26.70
CA HIS A 243 -0.63 -85.77 -27.94
C HIS A 243 0.11 -86.73 -28.88
N LYS A 244 1.44 -86.62 -28.96
CA LYS A 244 2.27 -87.58 -29.72
C LYS A 244 2.17 -88.99 -29.11
N GLU A 245 2.30 -89.11 -27.80
CA GLU A 245 2.15 -90.39 -27.07
C GLU A 245 0.75 -90.99 -27.28
N TYR A 246 -0.31 -90.18 -27.13
CA TYR A 246 -1.68 -90.61 -27.38
C TYR A 246 -1.86 -91.13 -28.81
N LYS A 247 -1.34 -90.41 -29.82
CA LYS A 247 -1.39 -90.87 -31.22
C LYS A 247 -0.66 -92.20 -31.41
N GLN A 248 0.51 -92.38 -30.82
CA GLN A 248 1.26 -93.64 -30.88
C GLN A 248 0.52 -94.80 -30.21
N ALA A 249 -0.08 -94.55 -29.04
CA ALA A 249 -0.91 -95.54 -28.34
C ALA A 249 -2.17 -95.88 -29.16
N LEU A 250 -2.80 -94.89 -29.79
CA LEU A 250 -3.97 -95.09 -30.64
C LEU A 250 -3.64 -95.90 -31.89
N THR A 251 -2.49 -95.64 -32.54
CA THR A 251 -2.04 -96.45 -33.68
C THR A 251 -1.79 -97.90 -33.27
N ALA A 252 -1.08 -98.12 -32.14
CA ALA A 252 -0.84 -99.47 -31.62
C ALA A 252 -2.13 -100.20 -31.23
N TYR A 253 -3.09 -99.50 -30.61
CA TYR A 253 -4.41 -100.05 -30.28
C TYR A 253 -5.17 -100.48 -31.54
N ASN A 254 -5.17 -99.65 -32.59
CA ASN A 254 -5.84 -99.97 -33.84
C ASN A 254 -5.20 -101.18 -34.53
N GLU A 255 -3.86 -101.27 -34.54
CA GLU A 255 -3.14 -102.45 -35.04
C GLU A 255 -3.49 -103.72 -34.26
N LEU A 256 -3.54 -103.66 -32.92
CA LEU A 256 -3.96 -104.78 -32.08
C LEU A 256 -5.42 -105.16 -32.34
N GLN A 257 -6.32 -104.19 -32.53
CA GLN A 257 -7.71 -104.45 -32.91
C GLN A 257 -7.81 -105.18 -34.25
N GLU A 258 -7.00 -104.80 -35.24
CA GLU A 258 -6.94 -105.52 -36.52
C GLU A 258 -6.39 -106.94 -36.37
N GLN A 259 -5.34 -107.13 -35.57
CA GLN A 259 -4.79 -108.46 -35.27
C GLN A 259 -5.81 -109.35 -34.56
N ILE A 260 -6.52 -108.83 -33.56
CA ILE A 260 -7.61 -109.55 -32.87
C ILE A 260 -8.67 -109.97 -33.89
N LYS A 261 -9.14 -109.04 -34.74
CA LYS A 261 -10.12 -109.36 -35.79
C LYS A 261 -9.65 -110.49 -36.70
N LYS A 262 -8.39 -110.45 -37.16
CA LYS A 262 -7.79 -111.49 -37.99
C LYS A 262 -7.77 -112.84 -37.27
N HIS A 263 -7.23 -112.90 -36.05
CA HIS A 263 -7.16 -114.14 -35.29
C HIS A 263 -8.54 -114.68 -34.88
N THR A 264 -9.51 -113.82 -34.59
CA THR A 264 -10.89 -114.28 -34.35
C THR A 264 -11.49 -114.92 -35.60
N ALA A 265 -11.28 -114.31 -36.77
CA ALA A 265 -11.75 -114.85 -38.04
C ALA A 265 -11.05 -116.18 -38.38
N GLU A 266 -9.73 -116.28 -38.17
CA GLU A 266 -8.96 -117.52 -38.33
C GLU A 266 -9.45 -118.62 -37.37
N ALA A 267 -9.68 -118.28 -36.10
CA ALA A 267 -10.17 -119.23 -35.10
C ALA A 267 -11.59 -119.71 -35.44
N ASP A 268 -12.47 -118.83 -35.92
CA ASP A 268 -13.82 -119.18 -36.36
C ASP A 268 -13.79 -120.05 -37.63
N ALA A 269 -12.91 -119.75 -38.59
CA ALA A 269 -12.68 -120.59 -39.77
C ALA A 269 -12.22 -122.00 -39.38
N LEU A 270 -11.22 -122.11 -38.48
CA LEU A 270 -10.76 -123.41 -37.97
C LEU A 270 -11.85 -124.16 -37.20
N ARG A 271 -12.71 -123.47 -36.44
CA ARG A 271 -13.89 -124.10 -35.80
C ARG A 271 -14.86 -124.64 -36.85
N ALA A 272 -15.16 -123.86 -37.89
CA ALA A 272 -16.04 -124.29 -38.98
C ALA A 272 -15.46 -125.49 -39.74
N GLU A 273 -14.16 -125.49 -40.05
CA GLU A 273 -13.47 -126.62 -40.67
C GLU A 273 -13.51 -127.88 -39.79
N ARG A 274 -13.27 -127.76 -38.48
CA ARG A 274 -13.40 -128.89 -37.55
C ARG A 274 -14.82 -129.45 -37.51
N LEU A 275 -15.84 -128.58 -37.42
CA LEU A 275 -17.23 -129.01 -37.44
C LEU A 275 -17.59 -129.71 -38.75
N ALA A 276 -17.17 -129.16 -39.90
CA ALA A 276 -17.36 -129.79 -41.20
C ALA A 276 -16.66 -131.16 -41.28
N HIS A 277 -15.45 -131.28 -40.74
CA HIS A 277 -14.75 -132.56 -40.68
C HIS A 277 -15.49 -133.57 -39.80
N GLU A 278 -15.93 -133.18 -38.60
CA GLU A 278 -16.74 -134.03 -37.73
C GLU A 278 -18.06 -134.46 -38.39
N GLU A 279 -18.72 -133.58 -39.13
CA GLU A 279 -19.91 -133.90 -39.92
C GLU A 279 -19.60 -134.89 -41.03
N THR A 280 -18.49 -134.73 -41.76
CA THR A 280 -18.08 -135.71 -42.79
C THR A 280 -17.79 -137.09 -42.19
N LEU A 281 -17.15 -137.14 -41.01
CA LEU A 281 -16.93 -138.38 -40.28
C LEU A 281 -18.24 -139.02 -39.80
N ARG A 282 -19.17 -138.22 -39.28
CA ARG A 282 -20.53 -138.68 -38.90
C ARG A 282 -21.28 -139.22 -40.12
N ALA A 283 -21.29 -138.49 -41.22
CA ALA A 283 -21.93 -138.92 -42.47
C ALA A 283 -21.30 -140.20 -43.03
N ALA A 284 -19.97 -140.34 -42.97
CA ALA A 284 -19.26 -141.55 -43.37
C ALA A 284 -19.58 -142.75 -42.45
N ALA A 285 -19.66 -142.54 -41.14
CA ALA A 285 -20.08 -143.56 -40.18
C ALA A 285 -21.55 -143.97 -40.40
N GLU A 286 -22.45 -143.02 -40.66
CA GLU A 286 -23.84 -143.31 -41.02
C GLU A 286 -23.97 -144.06 -42.34
N ALA A 287 -23.18 -143.68 -43.36
CA ALA A 287 -23.13 -144.36 -44.64
C ALA A 287 -22.62 -145.80 -44.49
N LYS A 288 -21.57 -146.02 -43.68
CA LYS A 288 -21.09 -147.37 -43.32
C LYS A 288 -22.17 -148.18 -42.61
N ARG A 289 -22.84 -147.61 -41.60
CA ARG A 289 -23.97 -148.28 -40.92
C ARG A 289 -25.11 -148.62 -41.88
N LYS A 290 -25.45 -147.73 -42.81
CA LYS A 290 -26.47 -147.98 -43.85
C LYS A 290 -26.03 -149.09 -44.80
N ALA A 291 -24.77 -149.12 -45.22
CA ALA A 291 -24.21 -150.16 -46.07
C ALA A 291 -24.18 -151.52 -45.35
N GLU A 292 -23.78 -151.56 -44.08
CA GLU A 292 -23.83 -152.77 -43.23
C GLU A 292 -25.27 -153.28 -43.07
N LEU A 293 -26.24 -152.39 -42.82
CA LEU A 293 -27.66 -152.75 -42.79
C LEU A 293 -28.17 -153.28 -44.14
N GLN A 294 -27.72 -152.70 -45.26
CA GLN A 294 -28.05 -153.19 -46.59
C GLN A 294 -27.42 -154.56 -46.87
N GLN A 295 -26.16 -154.78 -46.47
CA GLN A 295 -25.51 -156.09 -46.54
C GLN A 295 -26.25 -157.13 -45.71
N LEU A 296 -26.60 -156.81 -44.45
CA LEU A 296 -27.42 -157.68 -43.62
C LEU A 296 -28.78 -158.00 -44.26
N ARG A 297 -29.41 -157.04 -44.95
CA ARG A 297 -30.64 -157.27 -45.72
C ARG A 297 -30.41 -158.19 -46.92
N LEU A 298 -29.31 -158.01 -47.66
CA LEU A 298 -28.94 -158.87 -48.78
C LEU A 298 -28.59 -160.29 -48.31
N GLU A 299 -27.89 -160.43 -47.19
CA GLU A 299 -27.60 -161.71 -46.54
C GLU A 299 -28.88 -162.39 -46.05
N ALA A 300 -29.79 -161.65 -45.43
CA ALA A 300 -31.11 -162.16 -45.03
C ALA A 300 -31.94 -162.61 -46.25
N ALA A 301 -31.91 -161.85 -47.34
CA ALA A 301 -32.56 -162.22 -48.61
C ALA A 301 -31.90 -163.46 -49.23
N ALA A 302 -30.58 -163.54 -49.26
CA ALA A 302 -29.84 -164.71 -49.72
C ALA A 302 -30.14 -165.95 -48.86
N TYR A 303 -30.21 -165.80 -47.54
CA TYR A 303 -30.61 -166.87 -46.62
C TYR A 303 -32.06 -167.33 -46.85
N ALA A 304 -32.98 -166.39 -47.11
CA ALA A 304 -34.37 -166.69 -47.45
C ALA A 304 -34.47 -167.46 -48.79
N ILE A 305 -33.72 -167.05 -49.83
CA ILE A 305 -33.65 -167.75 -51.12
C ILE A 305 -33.04 -169.15 -50.95
N GLN A 306 -31.93 -169.28 -50.20
CA GLN A 306 -31.31 -170.58 -49.92
C GLN A 306 -32.25 -171.51 -49.17
N ASN A 307 -33.04 -171.00 -48.22
CA ASN A 307 -34.06 -171.78 -47.52
C ASN A 307 -35.24 -172.15 -48.42
N ALA A 308 -35.73 -171.23 -49.25
CA ALA A 308 -36.76 -171.52 -50.24
C ALA A 308 -36.31 -172.63 -51.20
N TRP A 309 -35.05 -172.57 -51.67
CA TRP A 309 -34.44 -173.61 -52.51
C TRP A 309 -34.31 -174.96 -51.78
N LYS A 310 -33.87 -174.97 -50.52
CA LYS A 310 -33.83 -176.20 -49.69
C LYS A 310 -35.22 -176.81 -49.51
N VAL A 311 -36.25 -175.98 -49.27
CA VAL A 311 -37.65 -176.44 -49.13
C VAL A 311 -38.18 -176.99 -50.45
N TRP A 312 -37.93 -176.29 -51.57
CA TRP A 312 -38.31 -176.76 -52.90
C TRP A 312 -37.64 -178.10 -53.26
N ARG A 313 -36.34 -178.25 -52.97
CA ARG A 313 -35.59 -179.50 -53.19
C ARG A 313 -36.14 -180.66 -52.35
N LYS A 314 -36.54 -180.41 -51.09
CA LYS A 314 -37.20 -181.40 -50.23
C LYS A 314 -38.60 -181.79 -50.72
N LYS A 315 -39.38 -180.83 -51.25
CA LYS A 315 -40.70 -181.11 -51.85
C LYS A 315 -40.58 -181.94 -53.14
N LYS A 316 -39.64 -181.61 -54.02
CA LYS A 316 -39.42 -182.38 -55.26
C LYS A 316 -38.96 -183.82 -55.02
N ALA A 317 -38.19 -184.06 -53.95
CA ALA A 317 -37.79 -185.40 -53.55
C ALA A 317 -38.94 -186.24 -52.92
N ALA A 318 -39.99 -185.59 -52.40
CA ALA A 318 -41.14 -186.26 -51.81
C ALA A 318 -42.20 -186.69 -52.85
N GLU A 319 -42.28 -186.02 -54.00
CA GLU A 319 -43.24 -186.34 -55.08
C GLU A 319 -42.81 -187.54 -55.94
N ALA A 320 -41.52 -187.88 -55.98
CA ALA A 320 -41.01 -189.02 -56.77
C ALA A 320 -41.07 -190.40 -56.05
N LYS A 321 -41.58 -190.48 -54.80
CA LYS A 321 -41.55 -191.71 -53.96
C LYS A 321 -42.91 -192.25 -53.50
N LYS A 322 -44.04 -191.84 -54.11
CA LYS A 322 -45.40 -192.34 -53.78
C LYS A 322 -46.06 -193.18 -54.88
N ALA A 323 -45.29 -194.05 -55.52
CA ALA A 323 -45.78 -195.27 -56.19
C ALA A 323 -44.95 -196.46 -55.67
N ALA A 324 -45.62 -197.46 -55.07
CA ALA A 324 -45.10 -198.66 -54.41
C ALA A 324 -44.54 -198.55 -52.96
N GLY A 325 -45.20 -199.27 -52.03
CA GLY A 325 -44.49 -199.99 -50.95
C GLY A 325 -44.55 -199.49 -49.49
N LYS A 326 -45.63 -199.85 -48.77
CA LYS A 326 -45.71 -200.50 -47.43
C LYS A 326 -44.61 -200.25 -46.36
N GLY A 327 -45.02 -199.81 -45.15
CA GLY A 327 -44.32 -199.99 -43.86
C GLY A 327 -44.00 -198.68 -43.12
N LYS A 328 -44.75 -198.27 -42.08
CA LYS A 328 -44.72 -198.64 -40.64
C LYS A 328 -43.61 -197.92 -39.82
N GLY A 329 -44.04 -196.96 -38.98
CA GLY A 329 -43.53 -196.80 -37.61
C GLY A 329 -42.74 -195.54 -37.21
N GLY A 330 -43.19 -194.90 -36.11
CA GLY A 330 -42.37 -194.18 -35.11
C GLY A 330 -42.20 -192.67 -35.32
N LYS A 331 -42.77 -191.71 -34.58
CA LYS A 331 -42.97 -191.45 -33.11
C LYS A 331 -41.83 -190.64 -32.47
N ALA A 332 -42.22 -189.53 -31.82
CA ALA A 332 -41.54 -188.79 -30.72
C ALA A 332 -40.24 -188.03 -31.05
N ALA A 333 -39.81 -186.95 -30.39
CA ALA A 333 -40.31 -186.05 -29.36
C ALA A 333 -39.32 -184.85 -29.25
N ALA A 334 -39.78 -183.65 -28.89
CA ALA A 334 -39.42 -182.84 -27.70
C ALA A 334 -37.98 -182.32 -27.52
N GLY A 335 -37.88 -181.05 -27.06
CA GLY A 335 -36.67 -180.40 -26.51
C GLY A 335 -36.59 -178.93 -26.99
N LYS A 336 -36.86 -177.86 -26.22
CA LYS A 336 -36.43 -177.35 -24.88
C LYS A 336 -35.12 -176.53 -24.93
N ALA A 337 -35.12 -175.46 -24.11
CA ALA A 337 -34.05 -174.53 -23.68
C ALA A 337 -34.07 -173.15 -24.41
N ALA A 338 -34.28 -171.98 -23.80
CA ALA A 338 -33.89 -171.35 -22.50
C ALA A 338 -32.60 -170.52 -22.58
N ALA A 339 -32.67 -169.34 -21.92
CA ALA A 339 -31.57 -168.52 -21.35
C ALA A 339 -30.72 -167.67 -22.34
N LYS A 340 -30.23 -166.45 -22.04
CA LYS A 340 -30.37 -165.43 -20.97
C LYS A 340 -29.42 -164.26 -21.34
N GLY A 341 -29.71 -163.02 -20.91
CA GLY A 341 -28.66 -162.14 -20.36
C GLY A 341 -28.46 -160.72 -20.93
N LYS A 342 -28.64 -159.73 -20.02
CA LYS A 342 -27.82 -158.50 -19.72
C LYS A 342 -27.50 -157.55 -20.89
N LYS A 343 -27.69 -156.23 -20.81
CA LYS A 343 -27.49 -155.28 -19.69
C LYS A 343 -28.40 -154.06 -19.89
#